data_AF-A0A822BSV3-F1
#
_entry.id   AF-A0A822BSV3-F1
#
_cell.length_a   1.000
_cell.length_b   1.000
_cell.length_c   1.000
_cell.angle_alpha   90.00
_cell.angle_beta   90.00
_cell.angle_gamma   90.00
#
_symmetry.space_group_name_H-M   'P 1'
#
loop_
_entity.id
_entity.type
_entity.pdbx_description
1 polymer ?
#
loop_
_entity_poly.entity_id
_entity_poly.type
_entity_poly.pdbx_seq_one_letter_code
_entity_poly.pdbx_strand_id
1 'polypeptide(L)'
;GLISPSIEETSQRDELHLSLNRFLLHIKSTLRQIQGEFNLIISNKNFLINGDETDEEYIENLEYLFYNWERILHEEMNNELNKRVIDSSPLAELEFWHERSIRITSILEQMKKDDVMKIMHVLQSIDSPSLSGFNNIKLQLQSYLLEATDNYKFLLTIERHLKTLQMTKSFQTIINMLPNLMQGLKTIW
;
A
#
# COMPACT_ATOMS: atom_id res chain seq x y z
N GLY A 1 46.86 13.97 -24.64
CA GLY A 1 45.82 12.93 -24.72
C GLY A 1 45.23 12.76 -23.34
N LEU A 2 43.90 12.87 -23.25
CA LEU A 2 43.03 12.50 -22.13
C LEU A 2 43.46 12.95 -20.72
N ILE A 3 42.94 14.09 -20.30
CA ILE A 3 42.90 14.51 -18.89
C ILE A 3 41.90 13.59 -18.19
N SER A 4 42.38 12.70 -17.32
CA SER A 4 41.54 11.93 -16.43
C SER A 4 40.77 12.89 -15.50
N PRO A 5 39.46 12.69 -15.25
CA PRO A 5 38.71 13.58 -14.37
C PRO A 5 39.34 13.56 -12.97
N SER A 6 39.38 14.71 -12.29
CA SER A 6 39.82 14.75 -10.90
C SER A 6 38.83 13.98 -10.01
N ILE A 7 39.32 13.42 -8.90
CA ILE A 7 38.50 12.64 -7.95
C ILE A 7 37.36 13.50 -7.37
N GLU A 8 37.57 14.81 -7.23
CA GLU A 8 36.53 15.78 -6.84
C GLU A 8 35.43 15.96 -7.90
N GLU A 9 35.79 16.03 -9.19
CA GLU A 9 34.79 16.15 -10.28
C GLU A 9 33.93 14.89 -10.43
N THR A 10 34.49 13.72 -10.10
CA THR A 10 33.74 12.45 -10.08
C THR A 10 32.79 12.39 -8.88
N SER A 11 33.27 12.76 -7.69
CA SER A 11 32.45 12.81 -6.47
C SER A 11 31.27 13.79 -6.55
N GLN A 12 31.47 15.01 -7.08
CA GLN A 12 30.37 15.97 -7.26
C GLN A 12 29.32 15.49 -8.28
N ARG A 13 29.76 14.76 -9.30
CA ARG A 13 28.86 14.17 -10.29
C ARG A 13 28.00 13.08 -9.69
N ASP A 14 28.57 12.26 -8.81
CA ASP A 14 27.86 11.18 -8.13
C ASP A 14 26.86 11.73 -7.10
N GLU A 15 27.25 12.75 -6.32
CA GLU A 15 26.37 13.45 -5.39
C GLU A 15 25.19 14.14 -6.11
N LEU A 16 25.45 14.78 -7.25
CA LEU A 16 24.40 15.34 -8.10
C LEU A 16 23.45 14.23 -8.60
N HIS A 17 24.00 13.10 -9.04
CA HIS A 17 23.22 11.95 -9.49
C HIS A 17 22.30 11.42 -8.39
N LEU A 18 22.81 11.29 -7.17
CA LEU A 18 22.04 10.88 -6.00
C LEU A 18 20.94 11.90 -5.69
N SER A 19 21.25 13.20 -5.69
CA SER A 19 20.27 14.25 -5.43
C SER A 19 19.11 14.23 -6.46
N LEU A 20 19.44 14.03 -7.73
CA LEU A 20 18.46 13.91 -8.80
C LEU A 20 17.63 12.64 -8.64
N ASN A 21 18.24 11.52 -8.22
CA ASN A 21 17.50 10.29 -7.93
C ASN A 21 16.48 10.47 -6.80
N ARG A 22 16.87 11.15 -5.70
CA ARG A 22 15.95 11.49 -4.59
C ARG A 22 14.80 12.37 -5.05
N PHE A 23 15.10 13.38 -5.87
CA PHE A 23 14.08 14.28 -6.42
C PHE A 23 13.11 13.56 -7.37
N LEU A 24 13.63 12.67 -8.21
CA LEU A 24 12.84 11.90 -9.17
C LEU A 24 11.91 10.90 -8.44
N LEU A 25 12.39 10.29 -7.35
CA LEU A 25 11.55 9.50 -6.44
C LEU A 25 10.40 10.32 -5.88
N HIS A 26 10.70 11.55 -5.43
CA HIS A 26 9.69 12.44 -4.88
C HIS A 26 8.61 12.81 -5.92
N ILE A 27 8.99 13.27 -7.12
CA ILE A 27 8.03 13.61 -8.20
C ILE A 27 7.15 12.41 -8.57
N LYS A 28 7.76 11.24 -8.74
CA LYS A 28 7.01 10.02 -9.11
C LYS A 28 6.03 9.60 -8.02
N SER A 29 6.41 9.75 -6.74
CA SER A 29 5.51 9.53 -5.61
C SER A 29 4.30 10.45 -5.66
N THR A 30 4.53 11.75 -5.87
CA THR A 30 3.46 12.77 -5.91
C THR A 30 2.51 12.56 -7.09
N LEU A 31 3.04 12.26 -8.29
CA LEU A 31 2.22 12.04 -9.49
C LEU A 31 1.29 10.82 -9.34
N ARG A 32 1.74 9.79 -8.63
CA ARG A 32 0.94 8.58 -8.35
C ARG A 32 -0.13 8.80 -7.31
N GLN A 33 0.16 9.59 -6.30
CA GLN A 33 -0.81 10.01 -5.30
C GLN A 33 -2.02 10.71 -5.96
N ILE A 34 -1.77 11.41 -7.07
CA ILE A 34 -2.81 12.02 -7.91
C ILE A 34 -3.54 10.97 -8.79
N GLN A 35 -2.86 9.93 -9.26
CA GLN A 35 -3.43 8.90 -10.16
C GLN A 35 -4.09 7.71 -9.45
N GLY A 36 -3.87 7.54 -8.14
CA GLY A 36 -4.43 6.44 -7.34
C GLY A 36 -3.75 5.09 -7.55
N GLU A 37 -2.63 5.05 -8.28
CA GLU A 37 -1.81 3.84 -8.49
C GLU A 37 -0.75 3.67 -7.40
N PHE A 38 -0.86 2.58 -6.62
CA PHE A 38 0.15 2.23 -5.63
C PHE A 38 1.23 1.31 -6.21
N ASN A 39 2.51 1.70 -6.10
CA ASN A 39 3.64 0.86 -6.51
C ASN A 39 4.94 1.30 -5.81
N LEU A 40 5.61 0.36 -5.15
CA LEU A 40 6.91 0.59 -4.51
C LEU A 40 7.99 0.79 -5.58
N ILE A 41 8.49 2.02 -5.70
CA ILE A 41 9.49 2.36 -6.71
C ILE A 41 10.86 1.88 -6.24
N ILE A 42 11.53 1.14 -7.11
CA ILE A 42 12.95 0.83 -6.98
C ILE A 42 13.68 1.69 -8.00
N SER A 43 14.29 2.78 -7.53
CA SER A 43 15.18 3.60 -8.36
C SER A 43 16.52 2.91 -8.49
N ASN A 44 17.15 2.96 -9.68
CA ASN A 44 18.45 2.34 -9.90
C ASN A 44 18.48 0.83 -9.53
N LYS A 45 17.54 0.04 -10.08
CA LYS A 45 17.43 -1.42 -9.85
C LYS A 45 18.77 -2.17 -9.97
N ASN A 46 19.62 -1.77 -10.92
CA ASN A 46 20.90 -2.44 -11.14
C ASN A 46 21.88 -2.24 -9.97
N PHE A 47 21.92 -1.04 -9.40
CA PHE A 47 22.70 -0.74 -8.21
C PHE A 47 22.15 -1.48 -6.98
N LEU A 48 20.83 -1.44 -6.78
CA LEU A 48 20.18 -2.02 -5.60
C LEU A 48 20.09 -3.55 -5.56
N ILE A 49 20.36 -4.23 -6.67
CA ILE A 49 20.30 -5.69 -6.76
C ILE A 49 21.71 -6.31 -6.79
N ASN A 50 22.73 -5.55 -7.22
CA ASN A 50 24.10 -6.05 -7.39
C ASN A 50 25.14 -5.24 -6.59
N GLY A 51 24.70 -4.43 -5.63
CA GLY A 51 25.61 -3.64 -4.81
C GLY A 51 26.37 -4.49 -3.80
N ASP A 52 27.48 -3.94 -3.31
CA ASP A 52 28.34 -4.59 -2.33
C ASP A 52 27.78 -4.35 -0.93
N GLU A 53 27.42 -5.43 -0.22
CA GLU A 53 26.91 -5.37 1.16
C GLU A 53 27.94 -4.83 2.17
N THR A 54 29.19 -4.65 1.76
CA THR A 54 30.24 -4.03 2.56
C THR A 54 30.44 -2.53 2.29
N ASP A 55 29.76 -1.98 1.27
CA ASP A 55 29.80 -0.56 0.92
C ASP A 55 28.78 0.23 1.76
N GLU A 56 29.30 1.16 2.56
CA GLU A 56 28.51 2.02 3.44
C GLU A 56 27.55 2.92 2.64
N GLU A 57 27.98 3.44 1.48
CA GLU A 57 27.14 4.28 0.62
C GLU A 57 25.98 3.49 0.01
N TYR A 58 26.22 2.22 -0.33
CA TYR A 58 25.18 1.31 -0.82
C TYR A 58 24.11 1.06 0.25
N ILE A 59 24.54 0.77 1.48
CA ILE A 59 23.64 0.55 2.62
C ILE A 59 22.80 1.80 2.91
N GLU A 60 23.43 2.98 3.00
CA GLU A 60 22.72 4.24 3.25
C GLU A 60 21.62 4.50 2.19
N ASN A 61 21.90 4.19 0.92
CA ASN A 61 20.92 4.33 -0.15
C ASN A 61 19.75 3.33 -0.02
N LEU A 62 20.01 2.10 0.41
CA LEU A 62 18.97 1.11 0.69
C LEU A 62 18.10 1.53 1.87
N GLU A 63 18.71 2.00 2.96
CA GLU A 63 17.98 2.47 4.14
C GLU A 63 17.12 3.69 3.80
N TYR A 64 17.65 4.64 3.03
CA TYR A 64 16.87 5.79 2.55
C TYR A 64 15.70 5.35 1.67
N LEU A 65 15.90 4.37 0.79
CA LEU A 65 14.82 3.82 -0.03
C LEU A 65 13.74 3.18 0.84
N PHE A 66 14.14 2.39 1.83
CA PHE A 66 13.23 1.67 2.72
C PHE A 66 12.44 2.61 3.61
N TYR A 67 13.08 3.64 4.16
CA TYR A 67 12.42 4.73 4.89
C TYR A 67 11.34 5.42 4.03
N ASN A 68 11.64 5.68 2.76
CA ASN A 68 10.65 6.25 1.86
C ASN A 68 9.48 5.31 1.59
N TRP A 69 9.72 4.01 1.46
CA TRP A 69 8.65 3.02 1.32
C TRP A 69 7.78 2.95 2.56
N GLU A 70 8.38 2.94 3.75
CA GLU A 70 7.66 2.96 5.02
C GLU A 70 6.74 4.19 5.11
N ARG A 71 7.25 5.38 4.78
CA ARG A 71 6.46 6.61 4.74
C ARG A 71 5.28 6.51 3.78
N ILE A 72 5.52 6.07 2.54
CA ILE A 72 4.47 5.96 1.52
C ILE A 72 3.42 4.92 1.93
N LEU A 73 3.84 3.77 2.48
CA LEU A 73 2.95 2.74 2.99
C LEU A 73 2.07 3.25 4.13
N HIS A 74 2.65 4.03 5.06
CA HIS A 74 1.89 4.66 6.13
C HIS A 74 0.85 5.66 5.61
N GLU A 75 1.23 6.51 4.65
CA GLU A 75 0.30 7.47 4.03
C GLU A 75 -0.86 6.75 3.34
N GLU A 76 -0.57 5.71 2.56
CA GLU A 76 -1.59 4.93 1.84
C GLU A 76 -2.50 4.16 2.79
N MET A 77 -1.94 3.56 3.84
CA MET A 77 -2.74 2.90 4.87
C MET A 77 -3.66 3.90 5.58
N ASN A 78 -3.15 5.07 5.97
CA ASN A 78 -3.96 6.12 6.60
C ASN A 78 -5.05 6.63 5.67
N ASN A 79 -4.75 6.82 4.38
CA ASN A 79 -5.74 7.20 3.37
C ASN A 79 -6.86 6.16 3.29
N GLU A 80 -6.52 4.87 3.28
CA GLU A 80 -7.51 3.80 3.27
C GLU A 80 -8.36 3.72 4.54
N LEU A 81 -7.75 3.87 5.71
CA LEU A 81 -8.45 3.84 6.98
C LEU A 81 -9.36 5.04 7.21
N ASN A 82 -9.03 6.20 6.62
CA ASN A 82 -9.83 7.41 6.72
C ASN A 82 -10.93 7.49 5.67
N LYS A 83 -10.91 6.64 4.63
CA LYS A 83 -12.03 6.55 3.68
C LYS A 83 -13.29 6.10 4.41
N ARG A 84 -14.38 6.81 4.13
CA ARG A 84 -15.74 6.55 4.62
C ARG A 84 -16.66 6.41 3.42
N VAL A 85 -17.73 5.64 3.60
CA VAL A 85 -18.78 5.57 2.60
C VAL A 85 -19.50 6.91 2.56
N ILE A 86 -19.50 7.56 1.40
CA ILE A 86 -20.16 8.86 1.19
C ILE A 86 -21.59 8.64 0.66
N ASP A 87 -21.80 7.57 -0.11
CA ASP A 87 -23.10 7.19 -0.63
C ASP A 87 -23.92 6.45 0.44
N SER A 88 -25.17 6.88 0.64
CA SER A 88 -26.10 6.26 1.59
C SER A 88 -26.88 5.08 0.99
N SER A 89 -26.55 4.69 -0.23
CA SER A 89 -27.12 3.51 -0.89
C SER A 89 -26.85 2.23 -0.08
N PRO A 90 -27.85 1.34 0.08
CA PRO A 90 -27.67 0.06 0.77
C PRO A 90 -26.54 -0.82 0.22
N LEU A 91 -26.15 -0.64 -1.05
CA LEU A 91 -25.06 -1.38 -1.70
C LEU A 91 -23.70 -0.68 -1.61
N ALA A 92 -23.65 0.59 -1.19
CA ALA A 92 -22.40 1.34 -1.14
C ALA A 92 -21.40 0.75 -0.15
N GLU A 93 -21.88 0.24 1.00
CA GLU A 93 -21.05 -0.49 1.97
C GLU A 93 -20.43 -1.77 1.38
N LEU A 94 -21.20 -2.53 0.60
CA LEU A 94 -20.72 -3.76 -0.04
C LEU A 94 -19.57 -3.45 -1.01
N GLU A 95 -19.78 -2.47 -1.89
CA GLU A 95 -18.78 -2.05 -2.87
C GLU A 95 -17.55 -1.47 -2.18
N PHE A 96 -17.75 -0.67 -1.13
CA PHE A 96 -16.67 -0.10 -0.35
C PHE A 96 -15.75 -1.15 0.29
N TRP A 97 -16.30 -2.16 0.97
CA TRP A 97 -15.50 -3.22 1.58
C TRP A 97 -14.80 -4.09 0.53
N HIS A 98 -15.45 -4.31 -0.61
CA HIS A 98 -14.84 -4.99 -1.76
C HIS A 98 -13.63 -4.21 -2.30
N GLU A 99 -13.81 -2.94 -2.64
CA GLU A 99 -12.77 -2.07 -3.18
C GLU A 99 -11.60 -1.90 -2.19
N ARG A 100 -11.91 -1.76 -0.90
CA ARG A 100 -10.88 -1.72 0.14
C ARG A 100 -10.06 -3.01 0.18
N SER A 101 -10.72 -4.18 0.10
CA SER A 101 -10.02 -5.47 0.08
C SER A 101 -9.10 -5.61 -1.14
N ILE A 102 -9.54 -5.19 -2.32
CA ILE A 102 -8.75 -5.20 -3.56
C ILE A 102 -7.52 -4.29 -3.40
N ARG A 103 -7.72 -3.08 -2.86
CA ARG A 103 -6.65 -2.11 -2.72
C ARG A 103 -5.60 -2.56 -1.70
N ILE A 104 -6.01 -3.04 -0.52
CA ILE A 104 -5.07 -3.57 0.47
C ILE A 104 -4.32 -4.78 -0.09
N THR A 105 -5.01 -5.67 -0.83
CA THR A 105 -4.36 -6.79 -1.52
C THR A 105 -3.29 -6.30 -2.49
N SER A 106 -3.61 -5.29 -3.31
CA SER A 106 -2.64 -4.69 -4.24
C SER A 106 -1.39 -4.17 -3.53
N ILE A 107 -1.55 -3.47 -2.41
CA ILE A 107 -0.43 -2.98 -1.58
C ILE A 107 0.42 -4.14 -1.07
N LEU A 108 -0.21 -5.18 -0.50
CA LEU A 108 0.48 -6.36 0.00
C LEU A 108 1.23 -7.12 -1.11
N GLU A 109 0.67 -7.20 -2.32
CA GLU A 109 1.35 -7.81 -3.47
C GLU A 109 2.56 -6.98 -3.94
N GLN A 110 2.52 -5.64 -3.85
CA GLN A 110 3.70 -4.82 -4.12
C GLN A 110 4.85 -5.15 -3.15
N MET A 111 4.53 -5.37 -1.87
CA MET A 111 5.53 -5.72 -0.85
C MET A 111 6.14 -7.12 -1.04
N LYS A 112 5.51 -7.98 -1.85
CA LYS A 112 5.99 -9.33 -2.17
C LYS A 112 6.78 -9.42 -3.47
N LYS A 113 6.91 -8.32 -4.23
CA LYS A 113 7.67 -8.33 -5.48
C LYS A 113 9.11 -8.78 -5.23
N ASP A 114 9.64 -9.60 -6.13
CA ASP A 114 10.99 -10.19 -6.01
C ASP A 114 12.06 -9.15 -5.70
N ASP A 115 12.02 -8.00 -6.38
CA ASP A 115 13.01 -6.94 -6.18
C ASP A 115 12.90 -6.30 -4.77
N VAL A 116 11.69 -6.20 -4.20
CA VAL A 116 11.47 -5.71 -2.83
C VAL A 116 11.99 -6.74 -1.82
N MET A 117 11.70 -8.02 -2.05
CA MET A 117 12.17 -9.12 -1.20
C MET A 117 13.71 -9.21 -1.19
N LYS A 118 14.37 -9.00 -2.33
CA LYS A 118 15.84 -8.95 -2.41
C LYS A 118 16.42 -7.83 -1.53
N ILE A 119 15.87 -6.63 -1.63
CA ILE A 119 16.30 -5.48 -0.81
C ILE A 119 16.08 -5.76 0.68
N MET A 120 14.95 -6.39 1.03
CA MET A 120 14.69 -6.82 2.41
C MET A 120 15.75 -7.82 2.91
N HIS A 121 16.16 -8.78 2.07
CA HIS A 121 17.18 -9.76 2.45
C HIS A 121 18.55 -9.11 2.69
N VAL A 122 18.95 -8.13 1.89
CA VAL A 122 20.19 -7.37 2.12
C VAL A 122 20.11 -6.57 3.42
N LEU A 123 19.02 -5.86 3.68
CA LEU A 123 18.84 -5.14 4.94
C LEU A 123 18.79 -6.08 6.15
N GLN A 124 18.39 -7.34 5.94
CA GLN A 124 18.36 -8.36 6.99
C GLN A 124 19.73 -8.95 7.28
N SER A 125 20.62 -9.06 6.29
CA SER A 125 21.99 -9.57 6.51
C SER A 125 22.82 -8.64 7.39
N ILE A 126 22.48 -7.34 7.42
CA ILE A 126 23.14 -6.30 8.20
C ILE A 126 22.37 -5.90 9.49
N ASP A 127 21.30 -6.62 9.83
CA ASP A 127 20.44 -6.32 10.99
C ASP A 127 19.92 -4.85 11.03
N SER A 128 19.57 -4.28 9.86
CA SER A 128 19.13 -2.87 9.79
C SER A 128 17.83 -2.65 10.59
N PRO A 129 17.76 -1.60 11.44
CA PRO A 129 16.57 -1.28 12.22
C PRO A 129 15.35 -0.93 11.34
N SER A 130 15.60 -0.54 10.09
CA SER A 130 14.59 -0.14 9.09
C SER A 130 13.58 -1.26 8.78
N LEU A 131 13.96 -2.53 8.98
CA LEU A 131 13.07 -3.68 8.74
C LEU A 131 11.87 -3.77 9.69
N SER A 132 12.02 -3.24 10.91
CA SER A 132 10.99 -3.34 11.94
C SER A 132 9.70 -2.60 11.54
N GLY A 133 9.82 -1.37 11.05
CA GLY A 133 8.70 -0.54 10.60
C GLY A 133 7.92 -1.17 9.46
N PHE A 134 8.62 -1.65 8.43
CA PHE A 134 7.99 -2.30 7.27
C PHE A 134 7.25 -3.59 7.63
N ASN A 135 7.82 -4.43 8.50
CA ASN A 135 7.16 -5.64 8.98
C ASN A 135 5.91 -5.32 9.81
N ASN A 136 5.97 -4.28 10.65
CA ASN A 136 4.81 -3.82 11.41
C ASN A 136 3.68 -3.35 10.49
N ILE A 137 3.98 -2.57 9.45
CA ILE A 137 2.97 -2.13 8.48
C ILE A 137 2.38 -3.33 7.73
N LYS A 138 3.21 -4.31 7.34
CA LYS A 138 2.74 -5.53 6.68
C LYS A 138 1.71 -6.28 7.54
N LEU A 139 1.98 -6.44 8.83
CA LEU A 139 1.07 -7.09 9.78
C LEU A 139 -0.25 -6.31 9.93
N GLN A 140 -0.17 -4.98 10.01
CA GLN A 140 -1.36 -4.11 10.07
C GLN A 140 -2.22 -4.25 8.80
N LEU A 141 -1.62 -4.18 7.62
CA LEU A 141 -2.31 -4.38 6.34
C LEU A 141 -2.96 -5.76 6.24
N GLN A 142 -2.31 -6.82 6.74
CA GLN A 142 -2.91 -8.16 6.79
C GLN A 142 -4.14 -8.21 7.71
N SER A 143 -4.08 -7.56 8.88
CA SER A 143 -5.24 -7.44 9.78
C SER A 143 -6.40 -6.69 9.11
N TYR A 144 -6.12 -5.57 8.45
CA TYR A 144 -7.14 -4.80 7.74
C TYR A 144 -7.71 -5.54 6.53
N LEU A 145 -6.90 -6.35 5.85
CA LEU A 145 -7.39 -7.21 4.78
C LEU A 145 -8.38 -8.24 5.32
N LEU A 146 -8.06 -8.89 6.44
CA LEU A 146 -8.97 -9.85 7.08
C LEU A 146 -10.31 -9.18 7.39
N GLU A 147 -10.28 -8.05 8.09
CA GLU A 147 -11.49 -7.26 8.40
C GLU A 147 -12.28 -6.92 7.13
N ALA A 148 -11.62 -6.38 6.10
CA ALA A 148 -12.31 -6.00 4.87
C ALA A 148 -12.92 -7.20 4.14
N THR A 149 -12.21 -8.33 4.09
CA THR A 149 -12.73 -9.55 3.45
C THR A 149 -13.88 -10.19 4.22
N ASP A 150 -13.84 -10.15 5.55
CA ASP A 150 -14.89 -10.73 6.38
C ASP A 150 -16.15 -9.86 6.36
N ASN A 151 -16.00 -8.53 6.43
CA ASN A 151 -17.09 -7.59 6.21
C ASN A 151 -17.72 -7.77 4.81
N TYR A 152 -16.90 -7.91 3.77
CA TYR A 152 -17.39 -8.14 2.41
C TYR A 152 -18.16 -9.47 2.28
N LYS A 153 -17.59 -10.59 2.77
CA LYS A 153 -18.25 -11.90 2.79
C LYS A 153 -19.59 -11.85 3.52
N PHE A 154 -19.62 -11.13 4.65
CA PHE A 154 -20.84 -10.96 5.41
C PHE A 154 -21.88 -10.19 4.59
N LEU A 155 -21.53 -9.03 4.05
CA LEU A 155 -22.45 -8.19 3.27
C LEU A 155 -22.98 -8.92 2.04
N LEU A 156 -22.18 -9.79 1.42
CA LEU A 156 -22.62 -10.69 0.34
C LEU A 156 -23.78 -11.60 0.78
N THR A 157 -23.82 -12.05 2.04
CA THR A 157 -24.93 -12.90 2.53
C THR A 157 -26.28 -12.18 2.54
N ILE A 158 -26.27 -10.86 2.67
CA ILE A 158 -27.49 -10.02 2.70
C ILE A 158 -27.70 -9.22 1.39
N GLU A 159 -26.82 -9.34 0.41
CA GLU A 159 -26.83 -8.58 -0.85
C GLU A 159 -28.20 -8.61 -1.55
N ARG A 160 -28.84 -9.79 -1.63
CA ARG A 160 -30.17 -9.92 -2.25
C ARG A 160 -31.21 -9.02 -1.59
N HIS A 161 -31.16 -8.92 -0.26
CA HIS A 161 -32.07 -8.08 0.51
C HIS A 161 -31.76 -6.59 0.27
N LEU A 162 -30.47 -6.21 0.23
CA LEU A 162 -30.03 -4.84 -0.08
C LEU A 162 -30.49 -4.39 -1.49
N LYS A 163 -30.33 -5.25 -2.51
CA LYS A 163 -30.85 -5.03 -3.87
C LYS A 163 -32.37 -4.86 -3.87
N THR A 164 -33.09 -5.70 -3.13
CA THR A 164 -34.55 -5.61 -3.03
C THR A 164 -34.99 -4.30 -2.38
N LEU A 165 -34.29 -3.84 -1.34
CA LEU A 165 -34.55 -2.55 -0.69
C LEU A 165 -34.33 -1.37 -1.64
N GLN A 166 -33.32 -1.43 -2.50
CA GLN A 166 -33.04 -0.36 -3.47
C GLN A 166 -34.12 -0.26 -4.55
N MET A 167 -34.72 -1.40 -4.96
CA MET A 167 -35.70 -1.43 -6.05
C MET A 167 -37.16 -1.32 -5.60
N THR A 168 -37.48 -1.72 -4.36
CA THR A 168 -38.86 -1.75 -3.87
C THR A 168 -39.39 -0.37 -3.51
N LYS A 169 -40.65 -0.11 -3.86
CA LYS A 169 -41.43 1.04 -3.37
C LYS A 169 -42.45 0.65 -2.30
N SER A 170 -42.54 -0.64 -1.98
CA SER A 170 -43.54 -1.19 -1.05
C SER A 170 -43.02 -1.20 0.38
N PHE A 171 -43.64 -0.40 1.24
CA PHE A 171 -43.32 -0.33 2.66
C PHE A 171 -43.55 -1.67 3.38
N GLN A 172 -44.59 -2.43 2.99
CA GLN A 172 -44.88 -3.74 3.57
C GLN A 172 -43.74 -4.75 3.27
N THR A 173 -43.17 -4.67 2.08
CA THR A 173 -42.04 -5.51 1.67
C THR A 173 -40.79 -5.20 2.50
N ILE A 174 -40.55 -3.92 2.83
CA ILE A 174 -39.47 -3.49 3.72
C ILE A 174 -39.67 -4.05 5.14
N ILE A 175 -40.86 -3.88 5.72
CA ILE A 175 -41.19 -4.38 7.06
C ILE A 175 -40.92 -5.89 7.17
N ASN A 176 -41.34 -6.65 6.17
CA ASN A 176 -41.19 -8.11 6.19
C ASN A 176 -39.72 -8.56 6.08
N MET A 177 -38.82 -7.73 5.52
CA MET A 177 -37.39 -8.04 5.42
C MET A 177 -36.57 -7.60 6.63
N LEU A 178 -37.00 -6.57 7.35
CA LEU A 178 -36.27 -6.00 8.50
C LEU A 178 -35.84 -7.04 9.55
N PRO A 179 -36.65 -8.03 9.96
CA PRO A 179 -36.24 -9.01 10.96
C PRO A 179 -35.03 -9.85 10.51
N ASN A 180 -35.03 -10.31 9.26
CA ASN A 180 -33.93 -11.12 8.70
C ASN A 180 -32.66 -10.27 8.51
N LEU A 181 -32.83 -9.02 8.07
CA LEU A 181 -31.73 -8.06 7.93
C LEU A 181 -31.10 -7.72 9.29
N MET A 182 -31.91 -7.41 10.30
CA MET A 182 -31.41 -7.11 11.65
C MET A 182 -30.72 -8.30 12.29
N GLN A 183 -31.22 -9.52 12.04
CA GLN A 183 -30.58 -10.73 12.52
C GLN A 183 -29.19 -10.93 11.87
N GLY A 184 -29.08 -10.66 10.57
CA GLY A 184 -27.79 -10.63 9.90
C GLY A 184 -26.86 -9.55 10.47
N LEU A 185 -27.32 -8.30 10.57
CA LEU A 185 -26.50 -7.19 11.07
C LEU A 185 -25.99 -7.41 12.51
N LYS A 186 -26.77 -8.09 13.37
CA LYS A 186 -26.36 -8.44 14.73
C LYS A 186 -25.19 -9.41 14.81
N THR A 187 -24.89 -10.16 13.75
CA THR A 187 -23.72 -11.07 13.73
C THR A 187 -22.43 -10.37 13.31
N ILE A 188 -22.50 -9.09 12.94
CA ILE A 188 -21.35 -8.26 12.51
C ILE A 188 -20.71 -7.50 13.68
N TRP A 189 -21.50 -7.18 14.72
CA TRP A 189 -21.12 -6.32 15.84
C TRP A 189 -20.96 -7.09 17.14
#